data_AF-A0AB74KT55-F1
#
_entry.id   AF-A0AB74KT55-F1
#
_cell.length_a   1.000
_cell.length_b   1.000
_cell.length_c   1.000
_cell.angle_alpha   90.00
_cell.angle_beta   90.00
_cell.angle_gamma   90.00
#
_symmetry.space_group_name_H-M   'P 1'
#
loop_
_entity.id
_entity.type
_entity.pdbx_description
1 polymer ?
#
loop_
_entity_poly.entity_id
_entity_poly.type
_entity_poly.pdbx_seq_one_letter_code
_entity_poly.pdbx_strand_id
1 'polypeptide(L)'
;MKKKLSVALLVLSSFANSTTWGELEVDDPIVKGAKCAVAEPASYGGYIYSWPSKYDQVFWPHTESNGIWFCETSGFIALIGDFDELKPAEIERITEFLSSQHISKPTLEQKLALLEQTYALREKDEFFKNKLLRILARWQQSLGYLDKANSYRARAFQEVQHALNGDLDGYKRLEYLYLATNYSKQFAEQNKHVGYLDDLETALKAVTDPELKGYAGYLSELIKDSVYINEGGKLDPDLPKQ
;
A
#
# COMPACT_ATOMS: atom_id res chain seq x y z
N MET A 1 -21.18 -46.64 -39.83
CA MET A 1 -20.60 -46.46 -38.48
C MET A 1 -20.74 -44.99 -38.09
N LYS A 2 -21.63 -44.66 -37.14
CA LYS A 2 -21.86 -43.28 -36.69
C LYS A 2 -20.78 -42.91 -35.65
N LYS A 3 -19.83 -42.03 -36.01
CA LYS A 3 -18.84 -41.50 -35.07
C LYS A 3 -19.56 -40.56 -34.10
N LYS A 4 -19.61 -40.94 -32.82
CA LYS A 4 -20.03 -40.07 -31.71
C LYS A 4 -18.91 -39.07 -31.47
N LEU A 5 -19.18 -37.79 -31.71
CA LEU A 5 -18.29 -36.70 -31.33
C LEU A 5 -18.52 -36.41 -29.84
N SER A 6 -17.64 -36.92 -28.99
CA SER A 6 -17.63 -36.58 -27.57
C SER A 6 -17.05 -35.17 -27.41
N VAL A 7 -17.90 -34.20 -27.06
CA VAL A 7 -17.46 -32.87 -26.63
C VAL A 7 -16.90 -33.03 -25.21
N ALA A 8 -15.58 -32.93 -25.07
CA ALA A 8 -14.92 -32.84 -23.78
C ALA A 8 -15.07 -31.42 -23.25
N LEU A 9 -15.86 -31.26 -22.18
CA LEU A 9 -16.01 -30.00 -21.46
C LEU A 9 -14.77 -29.81 -20.56
N LEU A 10 -13.77 -29.07 -21.05
CA LEU A 10 -12.65 -28.61 -20.22
C LEU A 10 -13.18 -27.52 -19.27
N VAL A 11 -13.42 -27.90 -18.02
CA VAL A 11 -13.63 -26.95 -16.94
C VAL A 11 -12.28 -26.33 -16.62
N LEU A 12 -12.00 -25.16 -17.18
CA LEU A 12 -10.88 -24.31 -16.77
C LEU A 12 -11.21 -23.75 -15.38
N SER A 13 -10.72 -24.43 -14.35
CA SER A 13 -10.68 -23.94 -12.97
C SER A 13 -9.75 -22.73 -12.90
N SER A 14 -10.24 -21.57 -13.33
CA SER A 14 -9.55 -20.31 -13.09
C SER A 14 -9.62 -20.08 -11.58
N PHE A 15 -8.48 -20.06 -10.90
CA PHE A 15 -8.40 -19.59 -9.52
C PHE A 15 -8.95 -18.15 -9.49
N ALA A 16 -10.19 -18.00 -9.03
CA ALA A 16 -10.85 -16.72 -8.91
C ALA A 16 -10.21 -15.95 -7.76
N ASN A 17 -9.13 -15.23 -8.04
CA ASN A 17 -8.51 -14.25 -7.14
C ASN A 17 -9.37 -12.98 -7.10
N SER A 18 -10.63 -13.10 -6.68
CA SER A 18 -11.59 -11.99 -6.66
C SER A 18 -11.85 -11.51 -5.25
N THR A 19 -11.54 -10.25 -4.97
CA THR A 19 -12.07 -9.53 -3.82
C THR A 19 -13.48 -9.01 -4.16
N THR A 20 -14.37 -8.94 -3.19
CA THR A 20 -15.69 -8.32 -3.36
C THR A 20 -15.86 -7.13 -2.42
N TRP A 21 -16.68 -6.19 -2.85
CA TRP A 21 -16.94 -4.94 -2.15
C TRP A 21 -18.44 -4.74 -1.98
N GLY A 22 -18.84 -4.27 -0.80
CA GLY A 22 -20.19 -3.83 -0.50
C GLY A 22 -20.28 -2.31 -0.50
N GLU A 23 -21.51 -1.80 -0.57
CA GLU A 23 -21.81 -0.38 -0.33
C GLU A 23 -22.03 -0.15 1.17
N LEU A 24 -21.48 0.95 1.68
CA LEU A 24 -21.60 1.38 3.07
C LEU A 24 -21.91 2.88 3.11
N GLU A 25 -22.80 3.30 4.00
CA GLU A 25 -23.02 4.72 4.32
C GLU A 25 -22.32 5.09 5.62
N VAL A 26 -21.47 6.12 5.58
CA VAL A 26 -20.76 6.67 6.74
C VAL A 26 -21.11 8.15 6.96
N ASP A 27 -20.90 8.66 8.18
CA ASP A 27 -21.06 10.10 8.45
C ASP A 27 -19.98 10.91 7.73
N ASP A 28 -20.39 12.06 7.16
CA ASP A 28 -19.45 13.04 6.62
C ASP A 28 -18.74 13.77 7.78
N PRO A 29 -17.40 13.66 7.89
CA PRO A 29 -16.68 14.28 9.01
C PRO A 29 -16.58 15.81 8.89
N ILE A 30 -16.91 16.37 7.73
CA ILE A 30 -16.84 17.82 7.45
C ILE A 30 -18.23 18.45 7.55
N VAL A 31 -19.24 17.83 6.94
CA VAL A 31 -20.61 18.37 6.92
C VAL A 31 -21.51 17.62 7.89
N LYS A 32 -21.78 18.25 9.05
CA LYS A 32 -22.59 17.64 10.12
C LYS A 32 -23.97 17.16 9.62
N GLY A 33 -24.25 15.88 9.84
CA GLY A 33 -25.52 15.24 9.50
C GLY A 33 -25.63 14.80 8.04
N ALA A 34 -24.63 15.09 7.20
CA ALA A 34 -24.52 14.50 5.87
C ALA A 34 -23.93 13.09 5.95
N LYS A 35 -24.19 12.30 4.90
CA LYS A 35 -23.70 10.94 4.73
C LYS A 35 -22.86 10.84 3.46
N CYS A 36 -21.93 9.90 3.46
CA CYS A 36 -21.08 9.55 2.33
C CYS A 36 -21.31 8.09 1.96
N ALA A 37 -21.60 7.81 0.69
CA ALA A 37 -21.60 6.46 0.15
C ALA A 37 -20.15 6.05 -0.17
N VAL A 38 -19.67 4.99 0.47
CA VAL A 38 -18.32 4.45 0.33
C VAL A 38 -18.36 2.94 0.12
N ALA A 39 -17.23 2.34 -0.24
CA ALA A 39 -17.13 0.91 -0.48
C ALA A 39 -16.40 0.22 0.67
N GLU A 40 -16.93 -0.90 1.17
CA GLU A 40 -16.27 -1.70 2.21
C GLU A 40 -15.91 -3.12 1.73
N PRO A 41 -14.83 -3.70 2.26
CA PRO A 41 -14.51 -5.12 2.19
C PRO A 41 -15.72 -6.04 2.44
N ALA A 42 -16.16 -6.80 1.43
CA ALA A 42 -17.18 -7.83 1.60
C ALA A 42 -16.59 -9.25 1.65
N SER A 43 -15.59 -9.54 0.81
CA SER A 43 -14.89 -10.84 0.83
C SER A 43 -13.50 -10.71 0.22
N TYR A 44 -12.53 -11.40 0.81
CA TYR A 44 -11.16 -11.50 0.34
C TYR A 44 -10.52 -12.76 0.90
N GLY A 45 -9.40 -13.20 0.32
CA GLY A 45 -8.63 -14.35 0.78
C GLY A 45 -7.15 -14.03 0.94
N GLY A 46 -6.37 -14.96 1.52
CA GLY A 46 -4.94 -14.76 1.78
C GLY A 46 -4.07 -14.51 0.53
N TYR A 47 -4.59 -14.76 -0.68
CA TYR A 47 -3.88 -14.48 -1.93
C TYR A 47 -3.52 -13.00 -2.10
N ILE A 48 -4.21 -12.06 -1.43
CA ILE A 48 -3.90 -10.63 -1.45
C ILE A 48 -2.48 -10.33 -0.95
N TYR A 49 -1.94 -11.17 -0.06
CA TYR A 49 -0.58 -11.04 0.48
C TYR A 49 0.50 -11.52 -0.50
N SER A 50 0.09 -12.14 -1.63
CA SER A 50 0.98 -12.54 -2.72
C SER A 50 1.04 -11.52 -3.85
N TRP A 51 0.19 -10.49 -3.84
CA TRP A 51 0.16 -9.46 -4.87
C TRP A 51 1.44 -8.61 -4.88
N PRO A 52 1.84 -8.04 -6.04
CA PRO A 52 3.14 -7.35 -6.16
C PRO A 52 3.32 -6.16 -5.22
N SER A 53 2.24 -5.55 -4.72
CA SER A 53 2.34 -4.45 -3.76
C SER A 53 3.05 -4.82 -2.45
N LYS A 54 3.18 -6.12 -2.15
CA LYS A 54 3.96 -6.66 -1.03
C LYS A 54 5.43 -6.21 -1.04
N TYR A 55 6.02 -5.89 -2.19
CA TYR A 55 7.41 -5.41 -2.25
C TYR A 55 7.59 -4.01 -1.65
N ASP A 56 6.52 -3.21 -1.66
CA ASP A 56 6.42 -1.93 -0.93
C ASP A 56 5.83 -2.11 0.48
N GLN A 57 5.55 -3.35 0.93
CA GLN A 57 4.78 -3.65 2.16
C GLN A 57 3.47 -2.86 2.24
N VAL A 58 2.82 -2.67 1.09
CA VAL A 58 1.50 -2.06 0.96
C VAL A 58 0.52 -3.15 0.57
N PHE A 59 -0.55 -3.30 1.36
CA PHE A 59 -1.51 -4.36 1.19
C PHE A 59 -2.90 -3.80 0.92
N TRP A 60 -3.72 -4.64 0.29
CA TRP A 60 -5.15 -4.44 0.19
C TRP A 60 -5.73 -4.13 1.59
N PRO A 61 -6.69 -3.20 1.73
CA PRO A 61 -7.43 -2.50 0.66
C PRO A 61 -6.74 -1.28 0.03
N HIS A 62 -5.61 -0.81 0.55
CA HIS A 62 -5.00 0.47 0.12
C HIS A 62 -4.44 0.47 -1.31
N THR A 63 -4.39 -0.70 -1.95
CA THR A 63 -3.93 -0.88 -3.33
C THR A 63 -5.06 -0.91 -4.34
N GLU A 64 -6.31 -0.77 -3.89
CA GLU A 64 -7.52 -0.80 -4.70
C GLU A 64 -8.28 0.51 -4.60
N SER A 65 -8.96 0.91 -5.69
CA SER A 65 -9.58 2.24 -5.76
C SER A 65 -10.67 2.43 -4.71
N ASN A 66 -11.36 1.35 -4.35
CA ASN A 66 -12.35 1.30 -3.27
C ASN A 66 -11.74 1.49 -1.87
N GLY A 67 -10.43 1.32 -1.71
CA GLY A 67 -9.70 1.64 -0.48
C GLY A 67 -9.42 3.13 -0.28
N ILE A 68 -9.80 3.98 -1.24
CA ILE A 68 -9.75 5.44 -1.12
C ILE A 68 -11.20 5.94 -1.03
N TRP A 69 -11.64 6.22 0.18
CA TRP A 69 -12.98 6.71 0.45
C TRP A 69 -13.07 8.19 0.13
N PHE A 70 -14.13 8.58 -0.58
CA PHE A 70 -14.37 9.93 -1.04
C PHE A 70 -15.83 10.31 -0.79
N CYS A 71 -16.07 11.41 -0.09
CA CYS A 71 -17.40 11.95 0.12
C CYS A 71 -17.74 12.97 -0.97
N GLU A 72 -18.75 12.69 -1.79
CA GLU A 72 -19.18 13.64 -2.84
C GLU A 72 -19.73 14.95 -2.24
N THR A 73 -20.31 14.91 -1.03
CA THR A 73 -20.94 16.07 -0.38
C THR A 73 -19.91 17.12 0.02
N SER A 74 -18.93 16.76 0.85
CA SER A 74 -17.89 17.69 1.31
C SER A 74 -16.67 17.75 0.40
N GLY A 75 -16.43 16.71 -0.40
CA GLY A 75 -15.15 16.46 -1.06
C GLY A 75 -14.11 15.84 -0.14
N PHE A 76 -14.47 15.48 1.11
CA PHE A 76 -13.53 14.84 2.04
C PHE A 76 -13.04 13.50 1.49
N ILE A 77 -11.75 13.21 1.69
CA ILE A 77 -11.12 12.01 1.18
C ILE A 77 -10.15 11.44 2.21
N ALA A 78 -10.16 10.12 2.41
CA ALA A 78 -9.19 9.43 3.25
C ALA A 78 -9.02 7.98 2.80
N LEU A 79 -8.03 7.30 3.39
CA LEU A 79 -7.91 5.85 3.26
C LEU A 79 -9.03 5.18 4.07
N ILE A 80 -9.50 4.04 3.59
CA ILE A 80 -10.40 3.18 4.36
C ILE A 80 -9.82 2.85 5.74
N GLY A 81 -10.68 2.87 6.76
CA GLY A 81 -10.28 2.65 8.15
C GLY A 81 -9.64 3.87 8.82
N ASP A 82 -9.63 5.03 8.14
CA ASP A 82 -9.12 6.30 8.67
C ASP A 82 -9.98 7.50 8.20
N PHE A 83 -11.27 7.25 8.01
CA PHE A 83 -12.23 8.23 7.49
C PHE A 83 -12.93 9.02 8.60
N ASP A 84 -12.86 8.53 9.83
CA ASP A 84 -13.39 9.13 11.06
C ASP A 84 -12.25 9.63 11.97
N GLU A 85 -12.61 10.03 13.19
CA GLU A 85 -11.67 10.45 14.25
C GLU A 85 -10.82 11.70 13.95
N LEU A 86 -11.30 12.60 13.08
CA LEU A 86 -10.65 13.89 12.88
C LEU A 86 -10.73 14.74 14.15
N LYS A 87 -9.60 15.32 14.55
CA LYS A 87 -9.55 16.32 15.61
C LYS A 87 -10.26 17.60 15.15
N PRO A 88 -10.87 18.37 16.07
CA PRO A 88 -11.54 19.63 15.70
C PRO A 88 -10.67 20.58 14.87
N ALA A 89 -9.38 20.69 15.21
CA ALA A 89 -8.43 21.53 14.47
C ALA A 89 -8.11 21.01 13.07
N GLU A 90 -8.15 19.68 12.85
CA GLU A 90 -8.01 19.10 11.51
C GLU A 90 -9.24 19.36 10.67
N ILE A 91 -10.44 19.21 11.26
CA ILE A 91 -11.71 19.50 10.60
C ILE A 91 -11.73 20.94 10.08
N GLU A 92 -11.32 21.91 10.90
CA GLU A 92 -11.25 23.32 10.49
C GLU A 92 -10.32 23.53 9.28
N ARG A 93 -9.07 23.06 9.36
CA ARG A 93 -8.09 23.18 8.27
C ARG A 93 -8.56 22.51 6.98
N ILE A 94 -9.14 21.32 7.09
CA ILE A 94 -9.60 20.55 5.93
C ILE A 94 -10.85 21.18 5.33
N THR A 95 -11.77 21.70 6.16
CA THR A 95 -12.95 22.44 5.68
C THR A 95 -12.53 23.65 4.86
N GLU A 96 -11.57 24.44 5.36
CA GLU A 96 -11.04 25.60 4.64
C GLU A 96 -10.42 25.17 3.30
N PHE A 97 -9.58 24.15 3.31
CA PHE A 97 -8.96 23.60 2.10
C PHE A 97 -10.01 23.15 1.07
N LEU A 98 -10.99 22.34 1.47
CA LEU A 98 -12.02 21.77 0.59
C LEU A 98 -12.96 22.85 0.01
N SER A 99 -13.21 23.93 0.75
CA SER A 99 -14.02 25.06 0.26
C SER A 99 -13.45 25.71 -1.00
N SER A 100 -12.13 25.62 -1.19
CA SER A 100 -11.42 26.21 -2.33
C SER A 100 -11.11 25.20 -3.46
N GLN A 101 -11.28 23.90 -3.22
CA GLN A 101 -10.82 22.82 -4.10
C GLN A 101 -11.88 21.72 -4.33
N HIS A 102 -13.17 22.00 -4.10
CA HIS A 102 -14.21 21.00 -4.21
C HIS A 102 -14.34 20.44 -5.65
N ILE A 103 -14.27 19.11 -5.78
CA ILE A 103 -14.42 18.38 -7.05
C ILE A 103 -15.48 17.30 -6.82
N SER A 104 -16.62 17.34 -7.51
CA SER A 104 -17.71 16.39 -7.25
C SER A 104 -17.44 14.97 -7.76
N LYS A 105 -16.63 14.82 -8.81
CA LYS A 105 -16.32 13.52 -9.45
C LYS A 105 -14.85 13.44 -9.87
N PRO A 106 -13.92 13.35 -8.91
CA PRO A 106 -12.50 13.34 -9.20
C PRO A 106 -12.08 12.05 -9.92
N THR A 107 -11.20 12.20 -10.91
CA THR A 107 -10.39 11.10 -11.47
C THR A 107 -9.53 10.46 -10.37
N LEU A 108 -8.97 9.27 -10.60
CA LEU A 108 -8.09 8.63 -9.63
C LEU A 108 -6.86 9.50 -9.33
N GLU A 109 -6.26 10.12 -10.34
CA GLU A 109 -5.14 11.06 -10.18
C GLU A 109 -5.51 12.24 -9.29
N GLN A 110 -6.70 12.82 -9.48
CA GLN A 110 -7.21 13.90 -8.64
C GLN A 110 -7.49 13.41 -7.22
N LYS A 111 -8.04 12.21 -7.05
CA LYS A 111 -8.23 11.59 -5.72
C LYS A 111 -6.89 11.44 -5.01
N LEU A 112 -5.86 10.93 -5.67
CA LEU A 112 -4.53 10.76 -5.06
C LEU A 112 -3.90 12.10 -4.66
N ALA A 113 -4.03 13.14 -5.50
CA ALA A 113 -3.55 14.48 -5.18
C ALA A 113 -4.33 15.09 -4.00
N LEU A 114 -5.65 14.92 -3.97
CA LEU A 114 -6.50 15.39 -2.88
C LEU A 114 -6.21 14.64 -1.57
N LEU A 115 -5.93 13.33 -1.68
CA LEU A 115 -5.57 12.46 -0.56
C LEU A 115 -4.26 12.92 0.08
N GLU A 116 -3.21 13.14 -0.71
CA GLU A 116 -1.93 13.65 -0.22
C GLU A 116 -2.10 15.01 0.49
N GLN A 117 -2.85 15.94 -0.12
CA GLN A 117 -3.09 17.26 0.47
C GLN A 117 -3.94 17.20 1.73
N THR A 118 -4.97 16.36 1.77
CA THR A 118 -5.81 16.17 2.95
C THR A 118 -4.98 15.60 4.10
N TYR A 119 -4.14 14.61 3.84
CA TYR A 119 -3.25 14.06 4.86
C TYR A 119 -2.14 15.01 5.30
N ALA A 120 -1.72 15.96 4.46
CA ALA A 120 -0.79 17.01 4.87
C ALA A 120 -1.40 17.95 5.94
N LEU A 121 -2.72 18.02 6.02
CA LEU A 121 -3.46 18.80 7.04
C LEU A 121 -3.77 17.99 8.31
N ARG A 122 -3.52 16.68 8.28
CA ARG A 122 -3.76 15.74 9.38
C ARG A 122 -2.51 15.51 10.21
N GLU A 123 -2.72 15.32 11.50
CA GLU A 123 -1.71 15.02 12.51
C GLU A 123 -1.50 13.51 12.60
N LYS A 124 -0.65 13.00 11.72
CA LYS A 124 -0.25 11.59 11.67
C LYS A 124 1.19 11.40 12.16
N ASP A 125 1.43 10.23 12.75
CA ASP A 125 2.79 9.83 13.13
C ASP A 125 3.68 9.55 11.90
N GLU A 126 4.97 9.41 12.14
CA GLU A 126 5.98 9.20 11.10
C GLU A 126 5.79 7.86 10.36
N PHE A 127 5.33 6.81 11.06
CA PHE A 127 5.07 5.50 10.46
C PHE A 127 3.92 5.56 9.45
N PHE A 128 2.84 6.24 9.80
CA PHE A 128 1.72 6.47 8.91
C PHE A 128 2.13 7.32 7.71
N LYS A 129 2.86 8.42 7.94
CA LYS A 129 3.36 9.27 6.84
C LYS A 129 4.21 8.46 5.86
N ASN A 130 5.10 7.63 6.37
CA ASN A 130 5.89 6.73 5.53
C ASN A 130 5.03 5.74 4.74
N LYS A 131 4.04 5.11 5.41
CA LYS A 131 3.08 4.20 4.76
C LYS A 131 2.29 4.92 3.65
N LEU A 132 1.87 6.17 3.87
CA LEU A 132 1.18 6.97 2.87
C LEU A 132 2.06 7.21 1.64
N LEU A 133 3.34 7.54 1.81
CA LEU A 133 4.28 7.66 0.69
C LEU A 133 4.36 6.36 -0.13
N ARG A 134 4.40 5.21 0.53
CA ARG A 134 4.43 3.89 -0.14
C ARG A 134 3.13 3.57 -0.86
N ILE A 135 1.98 3.94 -0.29
CA ILE A 135 0.67 3.82 -0.95
C ILE A 135 0.63 4.69 -2.21
N LEU A 136 1.04 5.96 -2.11
CA LEU A 136 1.11 6.87 -3.24
C LEU A 136 2.07 6.35 -4.32
N ALA A 137 3.25 5.86 -3.93
CA ALA A 137 4.20 5.24 -4.85
C ALA A 137 3.58 4.07 -5.63
N ARG A 138 2.87 3.18 -4.93
CA ARG A 138 2.21 2.03 -5.56
C ARG A 138 1.17 2.48 -6.58
N TRP A 139 0.36 3.47 -6.25
CA TRP A 139 -0.64 4.02 -7.16
C TRP A 139 -0.01 4.68 -8.38
N GLN A 140 1.02 5.51 -8.20
CA GLN A 140 1.70 6.15 -9.32
C GLN A 140 2.36 5.12 -10.24
N GLN A 141 2.92 4.03 -9.70
CA GLN A 141 3.45 2.94 -10.52
C GLN A 141 2.35 2.25 -11.32
N SER A 142 1.19 1.95 -10.72
CA SER A 142 0.04 1.35 -11.42
C SER A 142 -0.50 2.24 -12.54
N LEU A 143 -0.36 3.56 -12.40
CA LEU A 143 -0.71 4.55 -13.42
C LEU A 143 0.38 4.75 -14.50
N GLY A 144 1.53 4.10 -14.37
CA GLY A 144 2.67 4.23 -15.30
C GLY A 144 3.56 5.44 -15.04
N TYR A 145 3.31 6.23 -14.00
CA TYR A 145 4.10 7.41 -13.61
C TYR A 145 5.29 7.02 -12.73
N LEU A 146 6.25 6.28 -13.32
CA LEU A 146 7.38 5.68 -12.59
C LEU A 146 8.27 6.71 -11.88
N ASP A 147 8.56 7.85 -12.50
CA ASP A 147 9.38 8.90 -11.87
C ASP A 147 8.72 9.42 -10.60
N LYS A 148 7.40 9.65 -10.65
CA LYS A 148 6.64 10.10 -9.49
C LYS A 148 6.58 9.01 -8.41
N ALA A 149 6.36 7.76 -8.81
CA ALA A 149 6.40 6.63 -7.88
C ALA A 149 7.75 6.54 -7.15
N ASN A 150 8.84 6.67 -7.89
CA ASN A 150 10.20 6.58 -7.35
C ASN A 150 10.55 7.80 -6.50
N SER A 151 10.00 8.98 -6.78
CA SER A 151 10.15 10.15 -5.89
C SER A 151 9.52 9.92 -4.51
N TYR A 152 8.35 9.29 -4.44
CA TYR A 152 7.72 8.92 -3.16
C TYR A 152 8.52 7.84 -2.44
N ARG A 153 9.02 6.82 -3.16
CA ARG A 153 9.88 5.78 -2.56
C ARG A 153 11.20 6.34 -2.05
N ALA A 154 11.81 7.29 -2.75
CA ALA A 154 13.05 7.93 -2.29
C ALA A 154 12.84 8.66 -0.96
N ARG A 155 11.72 9.40 -0.83
CA ARG A 155 11.32 10.05 0.45
C ARG A 155 11.06 9.00 1.54
N ALA A 156 10.28 7.97 1.23
CA ALA A 156 9.99 6.90 2.18
C ALA A 156 11.27 6.16 2.62
N PHE A 157 12.22 5.96 1.71
CA PHE A 157 13.48 5.30 2.00
C PHE A 157 14.35 6.14 2.93
N GLN A 158 14.43 7.46 2.73
CA GLN A 158 15.16 8.35 3.65
C GLN A 158 14.60 8.28 5.08
N GLU A 159 13.28 8.27 5.23
CA GLU A 159 12.62 8.10 6.53
C GLU A 159 12.90 6.72 7.14
N VAL A 160 12.84 5.65 6.35
CA VAL A 160 13.19 4.29 6.77
C VAL A 160 14.65 4.23 7.27
N GLN A 161 15.59 4.81 6.53
CA GLN A 161 17.00 4.85 6.91
C GLN A 161 17.20 5.61 8.22
N HIS A 162 16.49 6.72 8.41
CA HIS A 162 16.54 7.49 9.64
C HIS A 162 16.02 6.65 10.82
N ALA A 163 14.82 6.07 10.68
CA ALA A 163 14.17 5.27 11.72
C ALA A 163 14.96 4.03 12.12
N LEU A 164 15.68 3.38 11.19
CA LEU A 164 16.51 2.21 11.49
C LEU A 164 17.69 2.50 12.45
N ASN A 165 18.11 3.77 12.56
CA ASN A 165 19.11 4.21 13.55
C ASN A 165 18.53 4.36 14.96
N GLY A 166 17.20 4.35 15.09
CA GLY A 166 16.49 4.45 16.36
C GLY A 166 16.08 3.09 16.91
N ASP A 167 15.34 3.16 18.02
CA ASP A 167 14.66 2.02 18.60
C ASP A 167 13.32 1.80 17.88
N LEU A 168 13.09 0.56 17.45
CA LEU A 168 11.91 0.15 16.71
C LEU A 168 11.42 -1.16 17.30
N ASP A 169 10.10 -1.32 17.41
CA ASP A 169 9.53 -2.61 17.74
C ASP A 169 9.92 -3.67 16.68
N GLY A 170 9.80 -4.95 17.06
CA GLY A 170 10.23 -6.05 16.20
C GLY A 170 9.53 -6.09 14.83
N TYR A 171 8.24 -5.74 14.76
CA TYR A 171 7.53 -5.70 13.47
C TYR A 171 8.08 -4.59 12.59
N LYS A 172 8.25 -3.38 13.15
CA LYS A 172 8.75 -2.22 12.41
C LYS A 172 10.20 -2.37 12.00
N ARG A 173 11.04 -2.94 12.85
CA ARG A 173 12.43 -3.20 12.47
C ARG A 173 12.51 -4.16 11.29
N LEU A 174 11.74 -5.24 11.30
CA LEU A 174 11.70 -6.19 10.18
C LEU A 174 11.12 -5.57 8.90
N GLU A 175 9.99 -4.85 9.00
CA GLU A 175 9.37 -4.16 7.87
C GLU A 175 10.35 -3.18 7.21
N TYR A 176 11.06 -2.39 8.02
CA TYR A 176 11.94 -1.33 7.55
C TYR A 176 13.26 -1.85 7.00
N LEU A 177 13.83 -2.91 7.59
CA LEU A 177 14.98 -3.59 7.01
C LEU A 177 14.63 -4.20 5.65
N TYR A 178 13.46 -4.83 5.53
CA TYR A 178 12.98 -5.36 4.25
C TYR A 178 12.79 -4.26 3.19
N LEU A 179 12.15 -3.14 3.54
CA LEU A 179 11.99 -1.99 2.65
C LEU A 179 13.35 -1.38 2.25
N ALA A 180 14.27 -1.25 3.21
CA ALA A 180 15.60 -0.71 2.97
C ALA A 180 16.40 -1.58 1.99
N THR A 181 16.32 -2.90 2.10
CA THR A 181 16.95 -3.83 1.14
C THR A 181 16.38 -3.64 -0.27
N ASN A 182 15.06 -3.59 -0.41
CA ASN A 182 14.41 -3.42 -1.71
C ASN A 182 14.71 -2.05 -2.35
N TYR A 183 14.60 -0.96 -1.58
CA TYR A 183 14.82 0.39 -2.09
C TYR A 183 16.28 0.66 -2.41
N SER A 184 17.21 0.22 -1.56
CA SER A 184 18.65 0.35 -1.88
C SER A 184 19.05 -0.45 -3.11
N LYS A 185 18.39 -1.59 -3.38
CA LYS A 185 18.56 -2.34 -4.62
C LYS A 185 17.99 -1.57 -5.81
N GLN A 186 16.75 -1.08 -5.72
CA GLN A 186 16.09 -0.32 -6.78
C GLN A 186 16.87 0.97 -7.13
N PHE A 187 17.44 1.65 -6.15
CA PHE A 187 18.16 2.91 -6.34
C PHE A 187 19.66 2.75 -6.61
N ALA A 188 20.15 1.52 -6.76
CA ALA A 188 21.56 1.24 -7.04
C ALA A 188 22.53 1.88 -6.03
N GLU A 189 22.13 1.98 -4.76
CA GLU A 189 22.93 2.60 -3.70
C GLU A 189 24.14 1.72 -3.40
N GLN A 190 25.32 2.03 -3.97
CA GLN A 190 26.68 1.50 -3.70
C GLN A 190 26.75 0.17 -2.88
N ASN A 191 26.03 -0.87 -3.29
CA ASN A 191 25.90 -2.14 -2.56
C ASN A 191 25.33 -2.09 -1.13
N LYS A 192 24.69 -1.00 -0.69
CA LYS A 192 24.02 -0.89 0.61
C LYS A 192 22.93 -1.96 0.82
N HIS A 193 22.33 -2.45 -0.26
CA HIS A 193 21.36 -3.54 -0.21
C HIS A 193 21.91 -4.82 0.42
N VAL A 194 23.21 -5.09 0.29
CA VAL A 194 23.86 -6.24 0.94
C VAL A 194 23.87 -6.05 2.46
N GLY A 195 24.22 -4.86 2.94
CA GLY A 195 24.22 -4.57 4.38
C GLY A 195 22.81 -4.67 5.00
N TYR A 196 21.79 -4.07 4.36
CA TYR A 196 20.42 -4.21 4.85
C TYR A 196 19.89 -5.64 4.78
N LEU A 197 20.32 -6.43 3.79
CA LEU A 197 19.98 -7.83 3.70
C LEU A 197 20.60 -8.62 4.86
N ASP A 198 21.88 -8.43 5.15
CA ASP A 198 22.56 -9.09 6.26
C ASP A 198 21.91 -8.74 7.62
N ASP A 199 21.56 -7.46 7.81
CA ASP A 199 20.85 -6.98 8.99
C ASP A 199 19.45 -7.62 9.10
N LEU A 200 18.70 -7.70 7.99
CA LEU A 200 17.39 -8.34 7.94
C LEU A 200 17.49 -9.82 8.28
N GLU A 201 18.40 -10.56 7.65
CA GLU A 201 18.57 -11.99 7.91
C GLU A 201 18.95 -12.27 9.36
N THR A 202 19.79 -11.41 9.94
CA THR A 202 20.17 -11.48 11.35
C THR A 202 18.95 -11.25 12.25
N ALA A 203 18.17 -10.20 11.98
CA ALA A 203 16.95 -9.89 12.73
C ALA A 203 15.91 -11.02 12.63
N LEU A 204 15.72 -11.60 11.44
CA LEU A 204 14.80 -12.72 11.20
C LEU A 204 15.19 -13.97 12.01
N LYS A 205 16.48 -14.32 12.06
CA LYS A 205 16.99 -15.45 12.85
C LYS A 205 16.85 -15.23 14.35
N ALA A 206 16.86 -13.98 14.80
CA ALA A 206 16.73 -13.61 16.20
C ALA A 206 15.28 -13.60 16.72
N VAL A 207 14.27 -13.75 15.86
CA VAL A 207 12.86 -13.74 16.25
C VAL A 207 12.53 -14.97 17.12
N THR A 208 12.35 -14.73 18.42
CA THR A 208 11.86 -15.75 19.37
C THR A 208 10.38 -15.58 19.71
N ASP A 209 9.86 -14.36 19.59
CA ASP A 209 8.47 -14.00 19.88
C ASP A 209 7.50 -14.79 18.96
N PRO A 210 6.59 -15.62 19.52
CA PRO A 210 5.59 -16.36 18.75
C PRO A 210 4.73 -15.51 17.83
N GLU A 211 4.42 -14.27 18.20
CA GLU A 211 3.57 -13.40 17.39
C GLU A 211 4.28 -12.97 16.10
N LEU A 212 5.58 -12.67 16.21
CA LEU A 212 6.42 -12.24 15.09
C LEU A 212 6.80 -13.37 14.12
N LYS A 213 6.73 -14.64 14.53
CA LYS A 213 7.20 -15.79 13.73
C LYS A 213 6.53 -15.88 12.36
N GLY A 214 5.22 -15.61 12.29
CA GLY A 214 4.48 -15.65 11.04
C GLY A 214 4.98 -14.59 10.05
N TYR A 215 5.16 -13.36 10.53
CA TYR A 215 5.66 -12.26 9.71
C TYR A 215 7.12 -12.44 9.32
N ALA A 216 7.97 -12.90 10.24
CA ALA A 216 9.36 -13.23 9.96
C ALA A 216 9.48 -14.33 8.89
N GLY A 217 8.66 -15.40 9.00
CA GLY A 217 8.60 -16.45 7.98
C GLY A 217 8.15 -15.91 6.61
N TYR A 218 7.14 -15.03 6.61
CA TYR A 218 6.68 -14.36 5.38
C TYR A 218 7.78 -13.54 4.71
N LEU A 219 8.49 -12.69 5.46
CA LEU A 219 9.58 -11.87 4.93
C LEU A 219 10.79 -12.71 4.47
N SER A 220 11.09 -13.82 5.17
CA SER A 220 12.17 -14.73 4.80
C SER A 220 11.96 -15.37 3.43
N GLU A 221 10.70 -15.66 3.07
CA GLU A 221 10.36 -16.13 1.72
C GLU A 221 10.38 -14.98 0.72
N LEU A 222 9.83 -13.83 1.10
CA LEU A 222 9.66 -12.71 0.20
C LEU A 222 10.99 -12.07 -0.23
N ILE A 223 11.97 -11.99 0.66
CA ILE A 223 13.27 -11.35 0.37
C ILE A 223 14.08 -12.09 -0.72
N LYS A 224 13.76 -13.35 -0.98
CA LYS A 224 14.39 -14.13 -2.07
C LYS A 224 14.11 -13.52 -3.44
N ASP A 225 12.99 -12.82 -3.58
CA ASP A 225 12.59 -12.15 -4.82
C ASP A 225 13.37 -10.84 -5.06
N SER A 226 13.93 -10.24 -4.01
CA SER A 226 14.56 -8.91 -4.06
C SER A 226 15.78 -8.84 -4.99
N VAL A 227 16.45 -9.97 -5.24
CA VAL A 227 17.58 -10.04 -6.18
C VAL A 227 17.17 -9.73 -7.63
N TYR A 228 15.89 -9.89 -7.95
CA TYR A 228 15.32 -9.64 -9.29
C TYR A 228 14.71 -8.24 -9.44
N ILE A 229 14.89 -7.35 -8.46
CA ILE A 229 14.50 -5.94 -8.58
C ILE A 229 15.51 -5.22 -9.48
N ASN A 230 14.99 -4.58 -10.54
CA ASN A 230 15.80 -3.79 -11.46
C ASN A 230 16.03 -2.36 -10.94
N GLU A 231 17.16 -1.78 -11.36
CA GLU A 231 17.50 -0.40 -11.02
C GLU A 231 16.61 0.62 -11.75
N GLY A 232 16.20 1.69 -11.07
CA GLY A 232 15.51 2.86 -11.63
C GLY A 232 14.08 2.64 -12.15
N GLY A 233 13.60 1.40 -12.22
CA GLY A 233 12.30 1.03 -12.79
C GLY A 233 11.17 0.91 -11.76
N LYS A 234 10.23 0.00 -12.05
CA LYS A 234 9.24 -0.49 -11.07
C LYS A 234 9.95 -1.19 -9.91
N LEU A 235 9.33 -1.19 -8.73
CA LEU A 235 9.85 -1.98 -7.61
C LEU A 235 9.61 -3.48 -7.81
N ASP A 236 8.57 -3.84 -8.54
CA ASP A 236 8.15 -5.23 -8.71
C ASP A 236 9.28 -6.03 -9.41
N PRO A 237 9.78 -7.13 -8.82
CA PRO A 237 10.85 -7.93 -9.39
C PRO A 237 10.44 -8.63 -10.68
N ASP A 238 11.38 -8.78 -11.60
CA ASP A 238 11.21 -9.57 -12.81
C ASP A 238 11.58 -11.04 -12.54
N LEU A 239 10.64 -11.74 -11.91
CA LEU A 239 10.82 -13.13 -11.49
C LEU A 239 11.08 -14.05 -12.70
N PRO A 240 11.99 -15.03 -12.57
CA PRO A 240 12.18 -16.04 -13.59
C PRO A 240 10.87 -16.80 -13.82
N LYS A 241 10.55 -17.09 -15.10
CA LYS A 241 9.38 -17.91 -15.44
C LYS A 241 9.51 -19.28 -14.77
N GLN A 242 8.52 -19.62 -13.95
CA GLN A 242 8.36 -20.96 -13.37
C GLN A 242 7.92 -21.96 -14.44
#